data_AF-A0A7S2Q4S8-F1
#
_entry.id   AF-A0A7S2Q4S8-F1
#
_cell.length_a   1.000
_cell.length_b   1.000
_cell.length_c   1.000
_cell.angle_alpha   90.00
_cell.angle_beta   90.00
_cell.angle_gamma   90.00
#
_symmetry.space_group_name_H-M   'P 1'
#
loop_
_entity.id
_entity.type
_entity.pdbx_description
1 polymer ?
#
loop_
_entity_poly.entity_id
_entity_poly.type
_entity_poly.pdbx_seq_one_letter_code
_entity_poly.pdbx_strand_id
1 'polypeptide(L)'
;MPSRKKAKGKARKAAKAKKEEDSVVAVATAQADRNAQHPLDQFPNLLQLPLEIDLSIQRYHDGECCFHGYIPPAEEDVCHQFICDFVSKFNATMQYCAEIDLGLPGIDTALYGNFPRSFFMAFCDDTEKYKEYIRKDSEKIKLLITHFLARGTQAILNGNINGGRACAAVACFFDDLIAAVVMASHEHKPAHSTKIQELYMADIHTLVKYLKNLIPCKCLDVKYKEVKSTTKMGICNNHYCSKPNRRVERSAMVYCARCRNANYCSRECQVADWPCHKDSCGKDMADILNEMKLTP
;
A
#
# COMPACT_ATOMS: atom_id res chain seq x y z
N MET A 1 66.34 21.78 9.30
CA MET A 1 65.35 22.02 8.22
C MET A 1 64.47 20.79 8.04
N PRO A 2 63.13 20.90 8.13
CA PRO A 2 62.26 19.73 7.97
C PRO A 2 62.40 19.15 6.55
N SER A 3 62.66 17.85 6.48
CA SER A 3 62.81 17.10 5.22
C SER A 3 61.65 17.39 4.26
N ARG A 4 61.97 17.69 2.99
CA ARG A 4 61.03 17.99 1.90
C ARG A 4 59.90 16.96 1.76
N LYS A 5 60.13 15.72 2.23
CA LYS A 5 59.11 14.65 2.28
C LYS A 5 58.03 14.88 3.35
N LYS A 6 58.37 15.42 4.53
CA LYS A 6 57.39 15.75 5.59
C LYS A 6 56.46 16.90 5.18
N ALA A 7 56.96 17.88 4.44
CA ALA A 7 56.16 19.00 3.94
C ALA A 7 55.10 18.54 2.92
N LYS A 8 55.47 17.68 1.96
CA LYS A 8 54.53 17.13 0.97
C LYS A 8 53.40 16.28 1.60
N GLY A 9 53.72 15.51 2.65
CA GLY A 9 52.73 14.70 3.36
C GLY A 9 51.66 15.53 4.08
N LYS A 10 52.05 16.65 4.71
CA LYS A 10 51.11 17.57 5.37
C LYS A 10 50.15 18.23 4.36
N ALA A 11 50.67 18.69 3.22
CA ALA A 11 49.86 19.31 2.17
C ALA A 11 48.79 18.34 1.62
N ARG A 12 49.15 17.06 1.39
CA ARG A 12 48.20 16.05 0.89
C ARG A 12 47.09 15.72 1.90
N LYS A 13 47.41 15.67 3.20
CA LYS A 13 46.40 15.45 4.25
C LYS A 13 45.43 16.63 4.37
N ALA A 14 45.93 17.86 4.31
CA ALA A 14 45.09 19.06 4.35
C ALA A 14 44.15 19.14 3.13
N ALA A 15 44.65 18.82 1.93
CA ALA A 15 43.81 18.79 0.73
C ALA A 15 42.72 17.71 0.79
N LYS A 16 43.00 16.54 1.39
CA LYS A 16 41.99 15.49 1.58
C LYS A 16 40.91 15.91 2.58
N ALA A 17 41.31 16.49 3.72
CA ALA A 17 40.37 16.98 4.73
C ALA A 17 39.46 18.08 4.16
N LYS A 18 40.03 19.03 3.41
CA LYS A 18 39.24 20.08 2.74
C LYS A 18 38.24 19.51 1.73
N LYS A 19 38.63 18.50 0.96
CA LYS A 19 37.72 17.83 0.01
C LYS A 19 36.58 17.08 0.71
N GLU A 20 36.85 16.47 1.85
CA GLU A 20 35.81 15.82 2.67
C GLU A 20 34.86 16.86 3.27
N GLU A 21 35.37 17.99 3.76
CA GLU A 21 34.57 19.11 4.27
C GLU A 21 33.70 19.76 3.19
N ASP A 22 34.27 20.09 2.03
CA ASP A 22 33.55 20.65 0.88
C ASP A 22 32.46 19.68 0.40
N SER A 23 32.69 18.36 0.47
CA SER A 23 31.67 17.34 0.14
C SER A 23 30.53 17.31 1.14
N VAL A 24 30.81 17.48 2.44
CA VAL A 24 29.77 17.51 3.48
C VAL A 24 28.92 18.78 3.34
N VAL A 25 29.55 19.92 3.09
CA VAL A 25 28.85 21.20 2.87
C VAL A 25 27.98 21.13 1.61
N ALA A 26 28.49 20.59 0.50
CA ALA A 26 27.70 20.46 -0.73
C ALA A 26 26.46 19.56 -0.56
N VAL A 27 26.59 18.46 0.21
CA VAL A 27 25.45 17.58 0.55
C VAL A 27 24.45 18.31 1.43
N ALA A 28 24.91 19.09 2.42
CA ALA A 28 24.05 19.86 3.30
C ALA A 28 23.29 20.99 2.56
N THR A 29 23.96 21.73 1.68
CA THR A 29 23.33 22.77 0.87
C THR A 29 22.31 22.19 -0.11
N ALA A 30 22.63 21.10 -0.81
CA ALA A 30 21.68 20.42 -1.69
C ALA A 30 20.48 19.83 -0.93
N GLN A 31 20.64 19.48 0.35
CA GLN A 31 19.53 19.07 1.20
C GLN A 31 18.65 20.27 1.61
N ALA A 32 19.26 21.40 1.97
CA ALA A 32 18.56 22.63 2.33
C ALA A 32 17.76 23.20 1.14
N ASP A 33 18.34 23.23 -0.06
CA ASP A 33 17.67 23.72 -1.27
C ASP A 33 16.50 22.81 -1.68
N ARG A 34 16.63 21.49 -1.49
CA ARG A 34 15.52 20.54 -1.69
C ARG A 34 14.41 20.72 -0.66
N ASN A 35 14.75 21.05 0.58
CA ASN A 35 13.77 21.33 1.62
C ASN A 35 13.08 22.71 1.41
N ALA A 36 13.68 23.63 0.65
CA ALA A 36 13.14 24.95 0.35
C ALA A 36 12.18 24.96 -0.86
N GLN A 37 12.22 23.93 -1.73
CA GLN A 37 11.22 23.76 -2.79
C GLN A 37 9.91 23.25 -2.20
N HIS A 38 8.79 23.88 -2.58
CA HIS A 38 7.48 23.52 -2.06
C HIS A 38 7.14 22.06 -2.43
N PRO A 39 6.83 21.17 -1.48
CA PRO A 39 6.62 19.74 -1.74
C PRO A 39 5.56 19.44 -2.81
N LEU A 40 4.58 20.33 -2.98
CA LEU A 40 3.53 20.17 -3.98
C LEU A 40 4.02 20.28 -5.44
N ASP A 41 5.14 20.95 -5.70
CA ASP A 41 5.64 21.15 -7.07
C ASP A 41 6.39 19.92 -7.62
N GLN A 42 6.86 19.02 -6.76
CA GLN A 42 7.59 17.81 -7.17
C GLN A 42 6.69 16.59 -7.41
N PHE A 43 5.42 16.62 -6.97
CA PHE A 43 4.53 15.46 -7.04
C PHE A 43 3.11 15.75 -7.56
N PRO A 44 2.96 16.40 -8.73
CA PRO A 44 1.63 16.71 -9.29
C PRO A 44 0.74 15.48 -9.54
N ASN A 45 1.31 14.28 -9.59
CA ASN A 45 0.60 13.03 -9.90
C ASN A 45 0.23 12.17 -8.68
N LEU A 46 0.67 12.50 -7.45
CA LEU A 46 0.20 11.78 -6.25
C LEU A 46 -1.25 12.15 -5.89
N LEU A 47 -1.67 13.36 -6.27
CA LEU A 47 -3.03 13.90 -6.13
C LEU A 47 -4.06 13.29 -7.10
N GLN A 48 -3.64 12.47 -8.06
CA GLN A 48 -4.52 11.85 -9.06
C GLN A 48 -4.59 10.34 -8.91
N LEU A 49 -4.64 9.81 -7.69
CA LEU A 49 -5.16 8.46 -7.50
C LEU A 49 -6.68 8.59 -7.52
N PRO A 50 -7.39 8.19 -8.61
CA PRO A 50 -8.83 8.06 -8.56
C PRO A 50 -9.08 6.90 -7.60
N LEU A 51 -9.42 7.28 -6.38
CA LEU A 51 -9.73 6.41 -5.26
C LEU A 51 -11.11 5.77 -5.39
N GLU A 52 -11.81 6.06 -6.48
CA GLU A 52 -13.18 5.63 -6.70
C GLU A 52 -13.22 4.13 -7.02
N ILE A 53 -13.55 3.35 -6.01
CA ILE A 53 -14.21 2.07 -6.23
C ILE A 53 -15.58 2.42 -6.80
N ASP A 54 -15.69 2.38 -8.12
CA ASP A 54 -16.95 2.58 -8.82
C ASP A 54 -17.89 1.41 -8.48
N LEU A 55 -18.85 1.70 -7.60
CA LEU A 55 -19.92 0.79 -7.22
C LEU A 55 -21.12 0.84 -8.15
N SER A 56 -21.13 1.68 -9.19
CA SER A 56 -22.20 1.64 -10.19
C SER A 56 -22.26 0.23 -10.75
N ILE A 57 -23.32 -0.49 -10.39
CA ILE A 57 -23.60 -1.80 -10.97
C ILE A 57 -23.91 -1.46 -12.42
N GLN A 58 -22.91 -1.57 -13.29
CA GLN A 58 -23.20 -1.90 -14.68
C GLN A 58 -23.95 -3.22 -14.56
N ARG A 59 -25.28 -3.12 -14.60
CA ARG A 59 -26.15 -4.26 -14.66
C ARG A 59 -25.55 -5.12 -15.76
N TYR A 60 -25.20 -6.36 -15.41
CA TYR A 60 -24.71 -7.36 -16.35
C TYR A 60 -25.85 -7.66 -17.33
N HIS A 61 -26.12 -6.71 -18.22
CA HIS A 61 -27.15 -6.80 -19.22
C HIS A 61 -26.52 -7.45 -20.44
N ASP A 62 -27.16 -8.56 -20.82
CA ASP A 62 -27.07 -9.23 -22.11
C ASP A 62 -25.82 -10.08 -22.35
N GLY A 63 -25.85 -11.30 -21.77
CA GLY A 63 -25.42 -12.54 -22.43
C GLY A 63 -23.92 -12.84 -22.62
N GLU A 64 -23.04 -11.83 -22.62
CA GLU A 64 -21.62 -12.03 -23.00
C GLU A 64 -20.62 -11.70 -21.89
N CYS A 65 -21.05 -11.05 -20.81
CA CYS A 65 -20.15 -10.65 -19.74
C CYS A 65 -19.90 -11.80 -18.75
N CYS A 66 -18.63 -12.18 -18.57
CA CYS A 66 -18.22 -13.10 -17.51
C CYS A 66 -18.45 -12.44 -16.14
N PHE A 67 -19.07 -13.15 -15.21
CA PHE A 67 -19.28 -12.68 -13.83
C PHE A 67 -18.03 -12.73 -12.94
N HIS A 68 -16.89 -13.15 -13.49
CA HIS A 68 -15.62 -13.27 -12.79
C HIS A 68 -15.73 -14.02 -11.44
N GLY A 69 -16.52 -15.10 -11.43
CA GLY A 69 -16.71 -15.96 -10.25
C GLY A 69 -17.63 -15.39 -9.16
N TYR A 70 -18.20 -14.20 -9.34
CA TYR A 70 -19.19 -13.66 -8.42
C TYR A 70 -20.60 -14.08 -8.84
N ILE A 71 -21.36 -14.66 -7.90
CA ILE A 71 -22.77 -14.98 -8.09
C ILE A 71 -23.54 -14.11 -7.10
N PRO A 72 -24.31 -13.10 -7.56
CA PRO A 72 -25.12 -12.28 -6.67
C PRO A 72 -26.10 -13.16 -5.88
N PRO A 73 -26.28 -12.93 -4.57
CA PRO A 73 -27.28 -13.64 -3.78
C PRO A 73 -28.70 -13.24 -4.23
N ALA A 74 -29.68 -14.12 -4.04
CA ALA A 74 -31.07 -13.83 -4.39
C ALA A 74 -31.71 -12.77 -3.47
N GLU A 75 -31.24 -12.65 -2.22
CA GLU A 75 -31.68 -11.65 -1.24
C GLU A 75 -30.59 -10.58 -1.11
N GLU A 76 -30.73 -9.50 -1.89
CA GLU A 76 -29.65 -8.53 -2.16
C GLU A 76 -29.45 -7.45 -1.09
N ASP A 77 -30.44 -7.13 -0.24
CA ASP A 77 -30.49 -5.80 0.35
C ASP A 77 -29.38 -5.52 1.39
N VAL A 78 -29.16 -6.44 2.35
CA VAL A 78 -28.25 -6.15 3.49
C VAL A 78 -26.78 -6.18 3.09
N CYS A 79 -26.35 -7.18 2.32
CA CYS A 79 -24.96 -7.27 1.86
C CYS A 79 -24.62 -6.15 0.87
N HIS A 80 -25.54 -5.81 -0.03
CA HIS A 80 -25.33 -4.73 -0.98
C HIS A 80 -25.24 -3.37 -0.27
N GLN A 81 -26.17 -3.10 0.65
CA GLN A 81 -26.14 -1.87 1.44
C GLN A 81 -24.84 -1.76 2.24
N PHE A 82 -24.38 -2.86 2.86
CA PHE A 82 -23.10 -2.88 3.55
C PHE A 82 -21.93 -2.52 2.62
N ILE A 83 -21.87 -3.09 1.41
CA ILE A 83 -20.81 -2.78 0.44
C ILE A 83 -20.83 -1.29 0.09
N CYS A 84 -22.01 -0.73 -0.17
CA CYS A 84 -22.18 0.69 -0.48
C CYS A 84 -21.72 1.60 0.67
N ASP A 85 -22.17 1.31 1.90
CA ASP A 85 -21.80 2.06 3.10
C ASP A 85 -20.29 1.98 3.33
N PHE A 86 -19.72 0.77 3.28
CA PHE A 86 -18.30 0.52 3.48
C PHE A 86 -17.43 1.28 2.46
N VAL A 87 -17.76 1.20 1.17
CA VAL A 87 -16.96 1.87 0.12
C VAL A 87 -17.08 3.39 0.23
N SER A 88 -18.29 3.91 0.46
CA SER A 88 -18.50 5.34 0.66
C SER A 88 -17.62 5.86 1.79
N LYS A 89 -17.64 5.18 2.94
CA LYS A 89 -16.82 5.54 4.10
C LYS A 89 -15.33 5.36 3.84
N PHE A 90 -14.93 4.25 3.22
CA PHE A 90 -13.54 4.00 2.85
C PHE A 90 -13.00 5.14 1.99
N ASN A 91 -13.75 5.56 0.96
CA ASN A 91 -13.37 6.67 0.09
C ASN A 91 -13.28 7.98 0.88
N ALA A 92 -14.25 8.26 1.76
CA ALA A 92 -14.23 9.46 2.61
C ALA A 92 -13.02 9.47 3.57
N THR A 93 -12.69 8.34 4.21
CA THR A 93 -11.52 8.21 5.08
C THR A 93 -10.23 8.38 4.28
N MET A 94 -10.14 7.79 3.09
CA MET A 94 -8.97 7.95 2.23
C MET A 94 -8.79 9.40 1.77
N GLN A 95 -9.88 10.08 1.43
CA GLN A 95 -9.85 11.50 1.08
C GLN A 95 -9.40 12.35 2.29
N TYR A 96 -9.96 12.10 3.47
CA TYR A 96 -9.56 12.80 4.69
C TYR A 96 -8.06 12.60 5.02
N CYS A 97 -7.56 11.37 4.89
CA CYS A 97 -6.13 11.09 5.05
C CYS A 97 -5.28 11.84 4.02
N ALA A 98 -5.73 11.91 2.76
CA ALA A 98 -5.03 12.67 1.73
C ALA A 98 -5.00 14.18 2.03
N GLU A 99 -6.10 14.74 2.54
CA GLU A 99 -6.20 16.16 2.91
C GLU A 99 -5.28 16.54 4.09
N ILE A 100 -5.18 15.67 5.11
CA ILE A 100 -4.23 15.87 6.22
C ILE A 100 -2.79 15.92 5.71
N ASP A 101 -2.43 15.00 4.82
CA ASP A 101 -1.06 14.90 4.30
C ASP A 101 -0.70 16.13 3.45
N LEU A 102 -1.68 16.76 2.79
CA LEU A 102 -1.49 17.99 2.02
C LEU A 102 -1.41 19.26 2.89
N GLY A 103 -2.02 19.24 4.08
CA GLY A 103 -2.14 20.41 4.97
C GLY A 103 -1.00 20.59 5.98
N LEU A 104 -0.16 19.57 6.20
CA LEU A 104 0.87 19.59 7.24
C LEU A 104 2.27 19.34 6.66
N PRO A 105 3.14 20.37 6.59
CA PRO A 105 4.53 20.16 6.24
C PRO A 105 5.20 19.27 7.30
N GLY A 106 5.48 18.02 6.94
CA GLY A 106 6.22 17.07 7.78
C GLY A 106 5.47 15.83 8.27
N ILE A 107 4.21 15.60 7.88
CA ILE A 107 3.45 14.37 8.21
C ILE A 107 3.15 13.54 6.95
N ASP A 108 4.16 13.34 6.11
CA ASP A 108 4.09 12.41 4.96
C ASP A 108 3.98 10.93 5.42
N THR A 109 4.15 10.67 6.72
CA THR A 109 4.09 9.34 7.36
C THR A 109 2.68 8.76 7.45
N ALA A 110 1.63 9.56 7.31
CA ALA A 110 0.28 9.11 7.62
C ALA A 110 -0.33 8.22 6.52
N LEU A 111 -0.22 8.50 5.22
CA LEU A 111 -0.86 7.62 4.23
C LEU A 111 -0.34 6.18 4.23
N TYR A 112 0.97 5.95 4.44
CA TYR A 112 1.57 4.61 4.27
C TYR A 112 1.53 3.77 5.54
N GLY A 113 1.61 4.40 6.72
CA GLY A 113 1.40 3.72 8.00
C GLY A 113 -0.08 3.54 8.32
N ASN A 114 -0.94 4.48 7.88
CA ASN A 114 -2.37 4.43 8.16
C ASN A 114 -3.21 3.80 7.06
N PHE A 115 -2.64 3.28 5.97
CA PHE A 115 -3.45 2.63 4.93
C PHE A 115 -4.23 1.41 5.48
N PRO A 116 -3.62 0.47 6.23
CA PRO A 116 -4.40 -0.55 6.94
C PRO A 116 -5.38 0.04 7.97
N ARG A 117 -5.01 1.18 8.58
CA ARG A 117 -5.85 1.89 9.54
C ARG A 117 -7.08 2.52 8.89
N SER A 118 -7.03 2.97 7.64
CA SER A 118 -8.19 3.55 6.95
C SER A 118 -9.23 2.47 6.61
N PHE A 119 -8.80 1.28 6.16
CA PHE A 119 -9.71 0.11 6.06
C PHE A 119 -10.35 -0.19 7.40
N PHE A 120 -9.54 -0.18 8.45
CA PHE A 120 -10.00 -0.51 9.78
C PHE A 120 -10.96 0.55 10.35
N MET A 121 -10.69 1.84 10.15
CA MET A 121 -11.58 2.93 10.57
C MET A 121 -12.89 2.89 9.78
N ALA A 122 -12.83 2.69 8.46
CA ALA A 122 -14.01 2.53 7.62
C ALA A 122 -14.84 1.32 8.05
N PHE A 123 -14.17 0.22 8.42
CA PHE A 123 -14.83 -0.92 9.03
C PHE A 123 -15.44 -0.55 10.38
N CYS A 124 -14.68 0.00 11.33
CA CYS A 124 -15.14 0.20 12.72
C CYS A 124 -16.26 1.24 12.91
N ASP A 125 -16.24 2.35 12.16
CA ASP A 125 -17.17 3.47 12.33
C ASP A 125 -18.61 3.11 11.96
N ASP A 126 -18.82 2.42 10.83
CA ASP A 126 -20.17 2.12 10.30
C ASP A 126 -20.60 0.67 10.50
N THR A 127 -19.68 -0.23 10.88
CA THR A 127 -20.09 -1.61 11.13
C THR A 127 -20.79 -1.79 12.46
N GLU A 128 -21.02 -0.83 13.36
CA GLU A 128 -21.84 -1.13 14.55
C GLU A 128 -23.21 -1.74 14.19
N LYS A 129 -23.83 -1.24 13.11
CA LYS A 129 -25.07 -1.82 12.54
C LYS A 129 -24.87 -3.22 11.94
N TYR A 130 -23.69 -3.51 11.40
CA TYR A 130 -23.39 -4.73 10.65
C TYR A 130 -22.41 -5.69 11.37
N LYS A 131 -21.95 -5.35 12.58
CA LYS A 131 -20.86 -6.01 13.31
C LYS A 131 -21.28 -7.40 13.70
N GLU A 132 -22.49 -7.53 14.24
CA GLU A 132 -23.07 -8.84 14.53
C GLU A 132 -23.34 -9.64 13.26
N TYR A 133 -23.76 -8.98 12.18
CA TYR A 133 -24.08 -9.61 10.90
C TYR A 133 -22.84 -10.21 10.23
N ILE A 134 -21.71 -9.49 10.28
CA ILE A 134 -20.44 -9.88 9.66
C ILE A 134 -19.65 -10.84 10.55
N ARG A 135 -19.57 -10.58 11.87
CA ARG A 135 -18.76 -11.40 12.79
C ARG A 135 -19.27 -12.83 12.93
N LYS A 136 -20.58 -13.05 12.81
CA LYS A 136 -21.18 -14.38 13.03
C LYS A 136 -21.25 -15.23 11.77
N ASP A 137 -20.92 -14.68 10.61
CA ASP A 137 -21.23 -15.31 9.33
C ASP A 137 -20.07 -15.17 8.33
N SER A 138 -19.17 -16.15 8.36
CA SER A 138 -18.03 -16.21 7.46
C SER A 138 -18.44 -16.33 5.99
N GLU A 139 -19.64 -16.85 5.67
CA GLU A 139 -20.11 -16.96 4.28
C GLU A 139 -20.40 -15.59 3.69
N LYS A 140 -20.92 -14.66 4.50
CA LYS A 140 -21.11 -13.27 4.07
C LYS A 140 -19.80 -12.56 3.82
N ILE A 141 -18.77 -12.80 4.63
CA ILE A 141 -17.44 -12.22 4.35
C ILE A 141 -16.86 -12.81 3.06
N LYS A 142 -17.02 -14.12 2.81
CA LYS A 142 -16.64 -14.73 1.52
C LYS A 142 -17.39 -14.10 0.35
N LEU A 143 -18.67 -13.75 0.53
CA LEU A 143 -19.44 -13.04 -0.48
C LEU A 143 -18.85 -11.64 -0.75
N LEU A 144 -18.41 -10.91 0.28
CA LEU A 144 -17.73 -9.63 0.11
C LEU A 144 -16.41 -9.80 -0.66
N ILE A 145 -15.60 -10.80 -0.28
CA ILE A 145 -14.34 -11.10 -0.96
C ILE A 145 -14.60 -11.38 -2.44
N THR A 146 -15.51 -12.29 -2.77
CA THR A 146 -15.84 -12.63 -4.16
C THR A 146 -16.40 -11.43 -4.94
N HIS A 147 -17.21 -10.59 -4.31
CA HIS A 147 -17.69 -9.33 -4.90
C HIS A 147 -16.52 -8.42 -5.30
N PHE A 148 -15.64 -8.10 -4.36
CA PHE A 148 -14.50 -7.22 -4.62
C PHE A 148 -13.50 -7.84 -5.62
N LEU A 149 -13.27 -9.16 -5.58
CA LEU A 149 -12.39 -9.81 -6.56
C LEU A 149 -12.98 -9.74 -7.98
N ALA A 150 -14.29 -9.94 -8.14
CA ALA A 150 -14.95 -9.81 -9.45
C ALA A 150 -14.93 -8.36 -9.95
N ARG A 151 -15.20 -7.39 -9.08
CA ARG A 151 -15.12 -5.95 -9.42
C ARG A 151 -13.70 -5.53 -9.78
N GLY A 152 -12.71 -5.98 -9.02
CA GLY A 152 -11.31 -5.71 -9.30
C GLY A 152 -10.86 -6.31 -10.64
N THR A 153 -11.37 -7.52 -10.97
CA THR A 153 -11.15 -8.14 -12.28
C THR A 153 -11.75 -7.30 -13.39
N GLN A 154 -13.02 -6.90 -13.28
CA GLN A 154 -13.69 -6.08 -14.30
C GLN A 154 -12.98 -4.73 -14.49
N ALA A 155 -12.58 -4.07 -13.40
CA ALA A 155 -11.87 -2.79 -13.44
C ALA A 155 -10.56 -2.90 -14.24
N ILE A 156 -9.79 -3.97 -14.03
CA ILE A 156 -8.54 -4.21 -14.78
C ILE A 156 -8.81 -4.47 -16.26
N LEU A 157 -9.83 -5.27 -16.58
CA LEU A 157 -10.20 -5.55 -17.96
C LEU A 157 -10.64 -4.27 -18.70
N ASN A 158 -11.27 -3.33 -17.99
CA ASN A 158 -11.66 -2.01 -18.51
C ASN A 158 -10.50 -0.99 -18.52
N GLY A 159 -9.28 -1.38 -18.12
CA GLY A 159 -8.13 -0.47 -18.04
C GLY A 159 -8.08 0.41 -16.79
N ASN A 160 -9.05 0.31 -15.87
CA ASN A 160 -9.04 0.99 -14.58
C ASN A 160 -8.17 0.22 -13.57
N ILE A 161 -6.85 0.42 -13.65
CA ILE A 161 -5.87 -0.25 -12.78
C ILE A 161 -6.07 0.15 -11.30
N ASN A 162 -6.43 1.41 -11.03
CA ASN A 162 -6.57 1.91 -9.66
C ASN A 162 -7.81 1.33 -8.96
N GLY A 163 -8.94 1.23 -9.66
CA GLY A 163 -10.10 0.47 -9.17
C GLY A 163 -9.76 -0.99 -8.90
N GLY A 164 -8.98 -1.61 -9.80
CA GLY A 164 -8.46 -2.98 -9.60
C GLY A 164 -7.63 -3.13 -8.31
N ARG A 165 -6.72 -2.20 -8.05
CA ARG A 165 -5.88 -2.16 -6.83
C ARG A 165 -6.71 -2.00 -5.58
N ALA A 166 -7.64 -1.05 -5.57
CA ALA A 166 -8.50 -0.79 -4.43
C ALA A 166 -9.35 -2.02 -4.09
N CYS A 167 -10.04 -2.60 -5.08
CA CYS A 167 -10.83 -3.81 -4.88
C CYS A 167 -9.99 -5.01 -4.40
N ALA A 168 -8.79 -5.23 -4.96
CA ALA A 168 -7.91 -6.31 -4.51
C ALA A 168 -7.42 -6.10 -3.06
N ALA A 169 -7.11 -4.86 -2.67
CA ALA A 169 -6.74 -4.51 -1.30
C ALA A 169 -7.90 -4.73 -0.32
N VAL A 170 -9.12 -4.33 -0.68
CA VAL A 170 -10.33 -4.60 0.10
C VAL A 170 -10.57 -6.10 0.27
N ALA A 171 -10.48 -6.88 -0.82
CA ALA A 171 -10.65 -8.33 -0.76
C ALA A 171 -9.60 -8.98 0.17
N CYS A 172 -8.34 -8.54 0.09
CA CYS A 172 -7.27 -9.01 0.97
C CYS A 172 -7.54 -8.66 2.44
N PHE A 173 -8.06 -7.46 2.71
CA PHE A 173 -8.46 -7.06 4.07
C PHE A 173 -9.55 -7.97 4.63
N PHE A 174 -10.58 -8.28 3.85
CA PHE A 174 -11.64 -9.18 4.32
C PHE A 174 -11.16 -10.63 4.47
N ASP A 175 -10.23 -11.09 3.63
CA ASP A 175 -9.60 -12.42 3.80
C ASP A 175 -8.82 -12.51 5.12
N ASP A 176 -8.05 -11.46 5.45
CA ASP A 176 -7.37 -11.33 6.75
C ASP A 176 -8.37 -11.26 7.91
N LEU A 177 -9.51 -10.58 7.71
CA LEU A 177 -10.57 -10.52 8.71
C LEU A 177 -11.22 -11.90 8.95
N ILE A 178 -11.49 -12.68 7.90
CA ILE A 178 -11.97 -14.06 8.05
C ILE A 178 -10.95 -14.87 8.84
N ALA A 179 -9.67 -14.79 8.47
CA ALA A 179 -8.63 -15.51 9.17
C ALA A 179 -8.59 -15.13 10.67
N ALA A 180 -8.72 -13.85 11.00
CA ALA A 180 -8.75 -13.39 12.39
C ALA A 180 -10.01 -13.84 13.16
N VAL A 181 -11.19 -13.79 12.53
CA VAL A 181 -12.47 -14.17 13.16
C VAL A 181 -12.60 -15.69 13.32
N VAL A 182 -12.21 -16.46 12.29
CA VAL A 182 -12.34 -17.92 12.26
C VAL A 182 -11.18 -18.60 13.00
N MET A 183 -9.95 -18.08 12.87
CA MET A 183 -8.76 -18.69 13.47
C MET A 183 -8.37 -18.06 14.82
N ALA A 184 -9.35 -17.64 15.62
CA ALA A 184 -9.14 -17.38 17.05
C ALA A 184 -8.57 -18.62 17.82
N SER A 185 -8.37 -19.75 17.14
CA SER A 185 -7.59 -20.90 17.61
C SER A 185 -6.08 -20.72 17.40
N HIS A 186 -5.37 -20.38 18.49
CA HIS A 186 -3.94 -20.59 18.85
C HIS A 186 -2.77 -20.44 17.84
N GLU A 187 -2.94 -20.49 16.53
CA GLU A 187 -1.90 -20.19 15.55
C GLU A 187 -2.11 -18.76 15.01
N HIS A 188 -1.50 -17.80 15.69
CA HIS A 188 -1.42 -16.42 15.22
C HIS A 188 -0.66 -16.39 13.89
N LYS A 189 -1.40 -16.42 12.78
CA LYS A 189 -0.87 -16.00 11.49
C LYS A 189 -0.87 -14.46 11.50
N PRO A 190 0.30 -13.80 11.39
CA PRO A 190 0.35 -12.34 11.41
C PRO A 190 -0.47 -11.81 10.24
N ALA A 191 -1.40 -10.88 10.50
CA ALA A 191 -2.26 -10.36 9.44
C ALA A 191 -1.41 -9.67 8.36
N HIS A 192 -1.82 -9.79 7.11
CA HIS A 192 -1.05 -9.36 5.96
C HIS A 192 -1.25 -7.87 5.66
N SER A 193 -1.12 -6.99 6.66
CA SER A 193 -1.22 -5.53 6.48
C SER A 193 -0.28 -5.02 5.37
N THR A 194 0.91 -5.60 5.29
CA THR A 194 1.88 -5.35 4.20
C THR A 194 1.33 -5.77 2.85
N LYS A 195 0.58 -6.88 2.78
CA LYS A 195 -0.01 -7.36 1.52
C LYS A 195 -1.11 -6.45 1.01
N ILE A 196 -1.95 -5.93 1.89
CA ILE A 196 -2.98 -4.94 1.54
C ILE A 196 -2.32 -3.72 0.89
N GLN A 197 -1.26 -3.20 1.51
CA GLN A 197 -0.48 -2.09 0.97
C GLN A 197 0.23 -2.44 -0.36
N GLU A 198 0.84 -3.62 -0.46
CA GLU A 198 1.45 -4.10 -1.71
C GLU A 198 0.45 -4.17 -2.86
N LEU A 199 -0.76 -4.67 -2.60
CA LEU A 199 -1.82 -4.81 -3.60
C LEU A 199 -2.34 -3.45 -4.03
N TYR A 200 -2.53 -2.53 -3.09
CA TYR A 200 -2.99 -1.19 -3.39
C TYR A 200 -2.02 -0.42 -4.30
N MET A 201 -0.73 -0.75 -4.24
CA MET A 201 0.27 -0.10 -5.07
C MET A 201 0.83 -0.97 -6.20
N ALA A 202 0.28 -2.19 -6.36
CA ALA A 202 0.81 -3.23 -7.21
C ALA A 202 0.96 -2.76 -8.66
N ASP A 203 2.03 -3.19 -9.33
CA ASP A 203 2.06 -3.18 -10.79
C ASP A 203 0.98 -4.12 -11.37
N ILE A 204 0.60 -3.88 -12.62
CA ILE A 204 -0.49 -4.63 -13.27
C ILE A 204 -0.23 -6.14 -13.31
N HIS A 205 1.03 -6.56 -13.44
CA HIS A 205 1.38 -7.97 -13.45
C HIS A 205 1.14 -8.61 -12.07
N THR A 206 1.62 -7.97 -11.00
CA THR A 206 1.39 -8.43 -9.62
C THR A 206 -0.10 -8.50 -9.31
N LEU A 207 -0.87 -7.49 -9.72
CA LEU A 207 -2.31 -7.41 -9.48
C LEU A 207 -3.09 -8.50 -10.21
N VAL A 208 -2.87 -8.67 -11.52
CA VAL A 208 -3.52 -9.72 -12.31
C VAL A 208 -3.15 -11.10 -11.79
N LYS A 209 -1.88 -11.32 -11.42
CA LYS A 209 -1.44 -12.58 -10.83
C LYS A 209 -2.17 -12.89 -9.51
N TYR A 210 -2.37 -11.89 -8.65
CA TYR A 210 -3.09 -12.05 -7.40
C TYR A 210 -4.54 -12.48 -7.66
N LEU A 211 -5.30 -11.73 -8.48
CA LEU A 211 -6.69 -12.04 -8.77
C LEU A 211 -6.85 -13.41 -9.46
N LYS A 212 -5.95 -13.75 -10.39
CA LYS A 212 -5.94 -15.03 -11.11
C LYS A 212 -5.78 -16.23 -10.18
N ASN A 213 -5.06 -16.06 -9.07
CA ASN A 213 -4.86 -17.13 -8.10
C ASN A 213 -6.08 -17.33 -7.20
N LEU A 214 -6.99 -16.35 -7.12
CA LEU A 214 -8.18 -16.38 -6.26
C LEU A 214 -9.46 -16.73 -7.02
N ILE A 215 -9.56 -16.33 -8.30
CA ILE A 215 -10.72 -16.64 -9.15
C ILE A 215 -10.28 -17.44 -10.37
N PRO A 216 -10.92 -18.60 -10.65
CA PRO A 216 -10.71 -19.35 -11.89
C PRO A 216 -11.44 -18.68 -13.08
N CYS A 217 -10.97 -17.51 -13.51
CA CYS A 217 -11.55 -16.76 -14.63
C CYS A 217 -10.65 -16.77 -15.88
N LYS A 218 -11.18 -17.23 -17.01
CA LYS A 218 -10.47 -17.26 -18.30
C LYS A 218 -10.05 -15.86 -18.78
N CYS A 219 -10.80 -14.81 -18.43
CA CYS A 219 -10.43 -13.43 -18.76
C CYS A 219 -9.09 -13.04 -18.11
N LEU A 220 -8.83 -13.53 -16.89
CA LEU A 220 -7.56 -13.29 -16.19
C LEU A 220 -6.42 -14.11 -16.79
N ASP A 221 -6.67 -15.28 -17.38
CA ASP A 221 -5.63 -16.01 -18.13
C ASP A 221 -5.14 -15.22 -19.34
N VAL A 222 -6.08 -14.64 -20.10
CA VAL A 222 -5.76 -13.79 -21.26
C VAL A 222 -4.99 -12.56 -20.79
N LYS A 223 -5.54 -11.83 -19.80
CA LYS A 223 -4.88 -10.64 -19.25
C LYS A 223 -3.49 -10.95 -18.70
N TYR A 224 -3.32 -12.07 -18.00
CA TYR A 224 -2.02 -12.48 -17.46
C TYR A 224 -1.00 -12.74 -18.56
N LYS A 225 -1.38 -13.36 -19.68
CA LYS A 225 -0.49 -13.56 -20.83
C LYS A 225 -0.01 -12.24 -21.43
N GLU A 226 -0.84 -11.20 -21.42
CA GLU A 226 -0.47 -9.85 -21.87
C GLU A 226 0.55 -9.19 -20.94
N VAL A 227 0.37 -9.34 -19.62
CA VAL A 227 1.17 -8.58 -18.63
C VAL A 227 2.32 -9.36 -18.00
N LYS A 228 2.47 -10.66 -18.25
CA LYS A 228 3.51 -11.52 -17.63
C LYS A 228 4.96 -11.07 -17.87
N SER A 229 5.21 -10.32 -18.94
CA SER A 229 6.54 -9.78 -19.28
C SER A 229 6.78 -8.38 -18.71
N THR A 230 5.78 -7.75 -18.09
CA THR A 230 5.94 -6.43 -17.48
C THR A 230 6.92 -6.51 -16.31
N THR A 231 7.90 -5.61 -16.30
CA THR A 231 8.86 -5.48 -15.20
C THR A 231 8.13 -5.27 -13.89
N LYS A 232 8.41 -6.12 -12.91
CA LYS A 232 7.82 -6.03 -11.57
C LYS A 232 8.40 -4.81 -10.88
N MET A 233 7.53 -3.91 -10.47
CA MET A 233 7.93 -2.72 -9.73
C MET A 233 7.60 -2.90 -8.26
N GLY A 234 8.37 -2.28 -7.39
CA GLY A 234 7.98 -2.05 -6.00
C GLY A 234 8.22 -0.61 -5.61
N ILE A 235 7.78 -0.26 -4.40
CA ILE A 235 7.80 1.11 -3.89
C ILE A 235 8.70 1.18 -2.68
N CYS A 236 9.58 2.16 -2.68
CA CYS A 236 10.42 2.48 -1.55
C CYS A 236 9.58 3.10 -0.42
N ASN A 237 9.66 2.52 0.77
CA ASN A 237 8.95 3.00 1.97
C ASN A 237 9.45 4.38 2.43
N ASN A 238 10.71 4.75 2.13
CA ASN A 238 11.17 6.11 2.37
C ASN A 238 10.37 7.12 1.53
N HIS A 239 9.58 7.97 2.19
CA HIS A 239 8.76 9.01 1.57
C HIS A 239 9.58 10.07 0.83
N TYR A 240 10.80 10.33 1.31
CA TYR A 240 11.74 11.26 0.70
C TYR A 240 12.65 10.59 -0.35
N CYS A 241 12.25 9.43 -0.86
CA CYS A 241 13.01 8.74 -1.91
C CYS A 241 13.02 9.57 -3.19
N SER A 242 14.21 9.84 -3.72
CA SER A 242 14.41 10.62 -4.94
C SER A 242 14.01 9.90 -6.24
N LYS A 243 13.56 8.64 -6.15
CA LYS A 243 13.12 7.89 -7.33
C LYS A 243 11.72 8.37 -7.75
N PRO A 244 11.44 8.48 -9.07
CA PRO A 244 10.13 8.88 -9.55
C PRO A 244 9.02 8.00 -8.96
N ASN A 245 8.02 8.63 -8.32
CA ASN A 245 6.92 7.94 -7.63
C ASN A 245 7.40 6.88 -6.61
N ARG A 246 8.64 7.00 -6.11
CA ARG A 246 9.32 6.02 -5.25
C ARG A 246 9.42 4.62 -5.84
N ARG A 247 9.23 4.48 -7.16
CA ARG A 247 9.18 3.18 -7.85
C ARG A 247 10.57 2.76 -8.33
N VAL A 248 10.90 1.50 -8.08
CA VAL A 248 12.10 0.83 -8.61
C VAL A 248 11.76 -0.60 -8.99
N GLU A 249 12.61 -1.21 -9.82
CA GLU A 249 12.48 -2.63 -10.15
C GLU A 249 12.57 -3.47 -8.88
N ARG A 250 11.64 -4.41 -8.70
CA ARG A 250 11.54 -5.22 -7.48
C ARG A 250 12.80 -6.06 -7.23
N SER A 251 13.50 -6.47 -8.28
CA SER A 251 14.77 -7.22 -8.19
C SER A 251 15.91 -6.41 -7.56
N ALA A 252 15.84 -5.09 -7.63
CA ALA A 252 16.83 -4.17 -7.07
C ALA A 252 16.48 -3.65 -5.67
N MET A 253 15.32 -4.05 -5.12
CA MET A 253 14.89 -3.60 -3.80
C MET A 253 15.59 -4.37 -2.68
N VAL A 254 15.85 -3.68 -1.59
CA VAL A 254 16.29 -4.26 -0.32
C VAL A 254 15.14 -4.20 0.67
N TYR A 255 15.00 -5.23 1.49
CA TYR A 255 13.96 -5.29 2.53
C TYR A 255 14.55 -5.06 3.91
N CYS A 256 13.70 -4.64 4.85
CA CYS A 256 14.08 -4.58 6.25
C CYS A 256 14.47 -5.98 6.74
N ALA A 257 15.73 -6.18 7.14
CA ALA A 257 16.22 -7.48 7.58
C ALA A 257 15.48 -8.03 8.81
N ARG A 258 14.91 -7.13 9.63
CA ARG A 258 14.16 -7.49 10.85
C ARG A 258 12.73 -7.95 10.53
N CYS A 259 11.91 -7.08 9.95
CA CYS A 259 10.48 -7.37 9.73
C CYS A 259 10.17 -7.94 8.35
N ARG A 260 11.04 -7.75 7.35
CA ARG A 260 10.83 -8.09 5.93
C ARG A 260 9.59 -7.46 5.27
N ASN A 261 8.92 -6.55 5.96
CA ASN A 261 7.68 -5.90 5.52
C ASN A 261 7.92 -4.56 4.79
N ALA A 262 8.98 -3.83 5.16
CA ALA A 262 9.34 -2.58 4.51
C ALA A 262 10.37 -2.84 3.39
N ASN A 263 10.12 -2.25 2.22
CA ASN A 263 10.95 -2.33 1.03
C ASN A 263 11.60 -0.98 0.73
N TYR A 264 12.86 -0.98 0.32
CA TYR A 264 13.62 0.22 0.03
C TYR A 264 14.38 0.05 -1.28
N CYS A 265 14.61 1.14 -2.00
CA CYS A 265 15.43 1.09 -3.21
C CYS A 265 16.94 0.99 -2.92
N SER A 266 17.35 1.21 -1.67
CA SER A 266 18.74 1.33 -1.26
C SER A 266 18.86 1.26 0.27
N ARG A 267 20.07 1.02 0.78
CA ARG A 267 20.35 1.03 2.23
C ARG A 267 20.21 2.43 2.82
N GLU A 268 20.56 3.45 2.04
CA GLU A 268 20.46 4.85 2.40
C GLU A 268 19.01 5.24 2.68
N CYS A 269 18.08 4.82 1.80
CA CYS A 269 16.65 5.03 2.03
C CYS A 269 16.13 4.30 3.27
N GLN A 270 16.62 3.09 3.55
CA GLN A 270 16.27 2.36 4.76
C GLN A 270 16.73 3.08 6.03
N VAL A 271 17.96 3.61 6.05
CA VAL A 271 18.49 4.36 7.20
C VAL A 271 17.73 5.67 7.38
N ALA A 272 17.43 6.37 6.29
CA ALA A 272 16.67 7.61 6.33
C ALA A 272 15.24 7.42 6.88
N ASP A 273 14.58 6.32 6.53
CA ASP A 273 13.23 5.99 7.00
C ASP A 273 13.20 5.37 8.41
N TRP A 274 14.36 4.93 8.93
CA TRP A 274 14.43 4.22 10.22
C TRP A 274 13.78 4.96 11.39
N PRO A 275 13.92 6.29 11.57
CA PRO A 275 13.25 7.01 12.66
C PRO A 275 11.73 6.85 12.66
N CYS A 276 11.11 6.70 11.48
CA CYS A 276 9.67 6.48 11.32
C CYS A 276 9.31 4.99 11.38
N HIS A 277 10.12 4.15 10.74
CA HIS A 277 9.86 2.71 10.67
C HIS A 277 10.06 1.99 12.02
N LYS A 278 11.00 2.43 12.86
CA LYS A 278 11.40 1.72 14.09
C LYS A 278 10.22 1.36 15.00
N ASP A 279 9.20 2.23 15.08
CA ASP A 279 8.07 2.10 16.00
C ASP A 279 7.03 1.07 15.50
N SER A 280 7.05 0.78 14.19
CA SER A 280 6.23 -0.27 13.56
C SER A 280 7.04 -1.51 13.17
N CYS A 281 8.36 -1.48 13.36
CA CYS A 281 9.26 -2.53 12.89
C CYS A 281 9.07 -3.84 13.66
N GLY A 282 8.41 -4.80 13.00
CA GLY A 282 8.20 -6.14 13.56
C GLY A 282 6.94 -6.27 14.41
N LYS A 283 6.13 -5.21 14.49
CA LYS A 283 4.76 -5.30 15.00
C LYS A 283 3.89 -6.02 13.97
N ASP A 284 3.07 -6.95 14.42
CA ASP A 284 2.02 -7.51 13.58
C ASP A 284 0.71 -6.72 13.73
N MET A 285 -0.33 -7.13 13.01
CA MET A 285 -1.63 -6.47 13.11
C MET A 285 -2.32 -6.73 14.45
N ALA A 286 -2.06 -7.86 15.11
CA ALA A 286 -2.63 -8.13 16.42
C ALA A 286 -2.09 -7.15 17.45
N ASP A 287 -0.79 -6.82 17.40
CA ASP A 287 -0.18 -5.77 18.22
C ASP A 287 -0.88 -4.41 18.00
N ILE A 288 -1.15 -4.05 16.75
CA ILE A 288 -1.84 -2.79 16.41
C ILE A 288 -3.29 -2.81 16.92
N LEU A 289 -4.02 -3.92 16.74
CA LEU A 289 -5.40 -4.06 17.21
C LEU A 289 -5.49 -4.02 18.75
N ASN A 290 -4.51 -4.61 19.44
CA ASN A 290 -4.38 -4.57 20.89
C ASN A 290 -4.11 -3.14 21.40
N GLU A 291 -3.19 -2.41 20.76
CA GLU A 291 -2.92 -0.99 21.08
C GLU A 291 -4.17 -0.12 20.93
N MET A 292 -5.05 -0.46 19.97
CA MET A 292 -6.31 0.23 19.76
C MET A 292 -7.42 -0.16 20.76
N LYS A 293 -7.18 -1.15 21.64
CA LYS A 293 -8.14 -1.70 22.62
C LYS A 293 -9.36 -2.35 21.99
N LEU A 294 -9.18 -3.08 20.90
CA LEU A 294 -10.29 -3.62 20.10
C LEU A 294 -10.34 -5.15 20.06
N THR A 295 -9.45 -5.83 20.77
CA THR A 295 -9.65 -7.24 21.15
C THR A 295 -10.58 -7.33 22.36
N PRO A 296 -11.41 -8.39 22.47
CA PRO A 296 -12.32 -8.58 23.60
C PRO A 296 -11.62 -8.56 24.97
#